data_AF-A0A8F9RIW7-F1
#
_entry.id   AF-A0A8F9RIW7-F1
#
_cell.length_a   1.000
_cell.length_b   1.000
_cell.length_c   1.000
_cell.angle_alpha   90.00
_cell.angle_beta   90.00
_cell.angle_gamma   90.00
#
_symmetry.space_group_name_H-M   'P 1'
#
loop_
_entity.id
_entity.type
_entity.pdbx_description
1 polymer ?
#
loop_
_entity_poly.entity_id
_entity_poly.type
_entity_poly.pdbx_seq_one_letter_code
_entity_poly.pdbx_strand_id
1 'polypeptide(L)'
;MNKLFNTKDIIKLLAVLFITMTVFSCQRDGSAEEDDIPQEELTNIILLVKEDSPGATAKEYNYSIGAGGIPTIPLTNGKSYTVEAKFRNGNEDATQEIIDAKDEHFLIFDFPKSNINITRLDGNDLRNDGKRVGLRTKWEVVNVVNSPSPFLKLDLIHSPQSVNDAQSGTAWGSVVGGETDAEATFNLTN
;
A
#
# COMPACT_ATOMS: atom_id res chain seq x y z
N MET A 1 -38.37 45.63 24.49
CA MET A 1 -37.59 44.63 23.73
C MET A 1 -36.72 45.37 22.73
N ASN A 2 -35.44 45.59 23.05
CA ASN A 2 -34.51 46.25 22.14
C ASN A 2 -33.98 45.21 21.16
N LYS A 3 -34.17 45.44 19.85
CA LYS A 3 -33.60 44.58 18.80
C LYS A 3 -32.07 44.72 18.86
N LEU A 4 -31.41 43.76 19.50
CA LEU A 4 -29.96 43.78 19.74
C LEU A 4 -29.12 43.44 18.49
N PHE A 5 -29.74 43.05 17.37
CA PHE A 5 -28.98 42.62 16.20
C PHE A 5 -29.60 43.15 14.90
N ASN A 6 -28.86 44.04 14.23
CA ASN A 6 -29.14 44.49 12.88
C ASN A 6 -28.64 43.43 11.90
N THR A 7 -29.56 42.78 11.19
CA THR A 7 -29.27 41.68 10.26
C THR A 7 -28.30 42.07 9.14
N LYS A 8 -28.20 43.35 8.79
CA LYS A 8 -27.23 43.85 7.80
C LYS A 8 -25.78 43.78 8.29
N ASP A 9 -25.56 43.88 9.60
CA ASP A 9 -24.23 43.85 10.21
C ASP A 9 -23.77 42.40 10.45
N ILE A 10 -24.71 41.48 10.68
CA ILE A 10 -24.45 40.03 10.74
C ILE A 10 -23.99 39.48 9.38
N ILE A 11 -24.60 39.91 8.27
CA ILE A 11 -24.23 39.46 6.92
C ILE A 11 -22.81 39.90 6.56
N LYS A 12 -22.39 41.11 6.98
CA LYS A 12 -21.02 41.59 6.79
C LYS A 12 -20.00 40.78 7.60
N LEU A 13 -20.35 40.41 8.84
CA LEU A 13 -19.49 39.59 9.69
C LEU A 13 -19.34 38.16 9.14
N LEU A 14 -20.43 37.55 8.64
CA LEU A 14 -20.41 36.23 8.00
C LEU A 14 -19.62 36.23 6.68
N ALA A 15 -19.71 37.31 5.88
CA ALA A 15 -18.95 37.43 4.64
C ALA A 15 -17.43 37.52 4.89
N VAL A 16 -17.01 38.23 5.94
CA VAL A 16 -15.59 38.31 6.33
C VAL A 16 -15.09 36.96 6.87
N LEU A 17 -15.89 36.24 7.66
CA LEU A 17 -15.53 34.93 8.21
C LEU A 17 -15.39 33.86 7.11
N PHE A 18 -16.20 33.92 6.05
CA PHE A 18 -16.14 32.98 4.94
C PHE A 18 -14.85 33.12 4.10
N ILE A 19 -14.31 34.35 3.99
CA ILE A 19 -13.05 34.62 3.27
C ILE A 19 -11.83 34.10 4.05
N THR A 20 -11.91 34.00 5.38
CA THR A 20 -10.80 33.47 6.20
C THR A 20 -10.68 31.93 6.18
N MET A 21 -11.75 31.22 5.80
CA MET A 21 -11.74 29.74 5.68
C MET A 21 -11.16 29.25 4.34
N THR A 22 -11.06 30.11 3.31
CA THR A 22 -10.59 29.68 1.97
C THR A 22 -9.07 29.73 1.78
N VAL A 23 -8.31 30.23 2.76
CA VAL A 23 -6.83 30.27 2.70
C VAL A 23 -6.15 29.11 3.42
N PHE A 24 -6.90 28.19 4.01
CA PHE A 24 -6.41 26.86 4.43
C PHE A 24 -6.64 25.79 3.35
N SER A 25 -6.64 26.18 2.08
CA SER A 25 -6.39 25.23 1.01
C SER A 25 -4.97 24.71 1.23
N CYS A 26 -4.82 23.40 1.42
CA CYS A 26 -3.56 22.71 1.68
C CYS A 26 -2.40 23.35 0.91
N GLN A 27 -1.56 24.14 1.59
CA GLN A 27 -0.23 24.41 1.09
C GLN A 27 0.49 23.07 1.15
N ARG A 28 0.59 22.40 0.00
CA ARG A 28 1.61 21.37 -0.18
C ARG A 28 2.93 22.14 -0.13
N ASP A 29 3.69 21.94 0.94
CA ASP A 29 5.05 22.45 1.06
C ASP A 29 5.89 21.74 -0.01
N GLY A 30 6.01 22.36 -1.18
CA GLY A 30 6.78 21.88 -2.32
C GLY A 30 6.53 22.76 -3.53
N SER A 31 7.58 23.14 -4.26
CA SER A 31 7.40 23.79 -5.58
C SER A 31 6.63 22.83 -6.49
N ALA A 32 5.76 23.34 -7.36
CA ALA A 32 5.06 22.52 -8.36
C ALA A 32 6.04 21.71 -9.26
N GLU A 33 7.30 22.13 -9.32
CA GLU A 33 8.41 21.48 -10.02
C GLU A 33 9.01 20.27 -9.26
N GLU A 34 8.72 20.11 -7.97
CA GLU A 34 9.20 18.98 -7.14
C GLU A 34 8.22 17.79 -7.15
N ASP A 35 7.04 17.99 -7.75
CA ASP A 35 5.98 16.99 -7.93
C ASP A 35 5.94 16.39 -9.34
N ASP A 36 6.99 16.64 -10.13
CA ASP A 36 7.10 16.22 -11.53
C ASP A 36 7.77 14.83 -11.68
N ILE A 37 7.95 14.06 -10.59
CA ILE A 37 8.31 12.64 -10.72
C ILE A 37 7.03 11.92 -11.16
N PRO A 38 7.02 11.22 -12.32
CA PRO A 38 5.86 10.46 -12.73
C PRO A 38 5.48 9.48 -11.61
N GLN A 39 4.20 9.46 -11.23
CA GLN A 39 3.66 8.30 -10.51
C GLN A 39 3.97 7.05 -11.34
N GLU A 40 4.34 5.97 -10.68
CA GLU A 40 4.68 4.75 -11.37
C GLU A 40 3.44 4.22 -12.09
N GLU A 41 3.44 4.27 -13.42
CA GLU A 41 2.34 3.75 -14.25
C GLU A 41 2.41 2.21 -14.24
N LEU A 42 1.88 1.60 -13.19
CA LEU A 42 1.94 0.15 -12.99
C LEU A 42 0.75 -0.55 -13.65
N THR A 43 1.05 -1.59 -14.41
CA THR A 43 0.04 -2.45 -15.05
C THR A 43 -0.13 -3.78 -14.35
N ASN A 44 0.89 -4.27 -13.64
CA ASN A 44 0.84 -5.56 -12.96
C ASN A 44 1.58 -5.57 -11.63
N ILE A 45 1.02 -6.34 -10.68
CA ILE A 45 1.71 -6.79 -9.47
C ILE A 45 1.86 -8.31 -9.56
N ILE A 46 3.10 -8.78 -9.52
CA ILE A 46 3.44 -10.19 -9.65
C ILE A 46 4.00 -10.68 -8.31
N LEU A 47 3.38 -11.70 -7.73
CA LEU A 47 3.90 -12.40 -6.56
C LEU A 47 4.56 -13.71 -6.97
N LEU A 48 5.85 -13.84 -6.67
CA LEU A 48 6.59 -15.09 -6.76
C LEU A 48 6.56 -15.78 -5.40
N VAL A 49 5.70 -16.77 -5.23
CA VAL A 49 5.47 -17.47 -3.95
C VAL A 49 6.21 -18.80 -3.98
N LYS A 50 7.14 -19.00 -3.05
CA LYS A 50 7.93 -20.24 -2.93
C LYS A 50 7.77 -20.82 -1.52
N GLU A 51 7.33 -22.08 -1.41
CA GLU A 51 7.32 -22.78 -0.12
C GLU A 51 8.75 -22.93 0.41
N ASP A 52 8.95 -22.75 1.71
CA ASP A 52 10.24 -22.95 2.38
C ASP A 52 10.48 -24.45 2.64
N SER A 53 10.49 -25.24 1.57
CA SER A 53 10.80 -26.67 1.60
C SER A 53 11.89 -27.04 0.58
N PRO A 54 12.72 -28.06 0.85
CA PRO A 54 13.76 -28.48 -0.07
C PRO A 54 13.20 -28.84 -1.45
N GLY A 55 13.75 -28.24 -2.50
CA GLY A 55 13.34 -28.50 -3.89
C GLY A 55 12.09 -27.75 -4.36
N ALA A 56 11.46 -26.92 -3.52
CA ALA A 56 10.35 -26.08 -3.94
C ALA A 56 10.79 -25.00 -4.95
N THR A 57 9.98 -24.80 -5.99
CA THR A 57 10.14 -23.73 -6.98
C THR A 57 9.14 -22.61 -6.71
N ALA A 58 9.52 -21.38 -7.02
CA ALA A 58 8.59 -20.26 -6.97
C ALA A 58 7.48 -20.44 -8.01
N LYS A 59 6.24 -20.13 -7.61
CA LYS A 59 5.08 -20.04 -8.49
C LYS A 59 4.70 -18.58 -8.66
N GLU A 60 4.37 -18.21 -9.89
CA GLU A 60 3.99 -16.85 -10.25
C GLU A 60 2.47 -16.64 -10.14
N TYR A 61 2.07 -15.55 -9.49
CA TYR A 61 0.69 -15.08 -9.43
C TYR A 61 0.67 -13.63 -9.90
N ASN A 62 0.19 -13.43 -11.12
CA ASN A 62 0.18 -12.13 -11.79
C ASN A 62 -1.19 -11.48 -11.70
N TYR A 63 -1.29 -10.39 -10.96
CA TYR A 63 -2.47 -9.51 -10.93
C TYR A 63 -2.31 -8.40 -11.97
N SER A 64 -3.27 -8.30 -12.88
CA SER A 64 -3.31 -7.22 -13.87
C SER A 64 -4.27 -6.13 -13.43
N ILE A 65 -3.72 -4.94 -13.21
CA ILE A 65 -4.44 -3.78 -12.69
C ILE A 65 -5.51 -3.36 -13.70
N GLY A 66 -6.75 -3.22 -13.23
CA GLY A 66 -7.89 -2.83 -14.06
C GLY A 66 -8.46 -3.92 -15.00
N ALA A 67 -7.82 -5.07 -15.15
CA ALA A 67 -8.25 -6.13 -16.08
C ALA A 67 -9.32 -7.10 -15.51
N GLY A 68 -9.62 -7.01 -14.21
CA GLY A 68 -10.71 -7.75 -13.55
C GLY A 68 -10.39 -9.21 -13.15
N GLY A 69 -9.20 -9.72 -13.45
CA GLY A 69 -8.75 -11.04 -12.99
C GLY A 69 -8.21 -11.00 -11.56
N ILE A 70 -8.68 -11.92 -10.70
CA ILE A 70 -8.19 -12.08 -9.32
C ILE A 70 -7.49 -13.44 -9.21
N PRO A 71 -6.14 -13.50 -9.21
CA PRO A 71 -5.40 -14.74 -9.07
C PRO A 71 -5.65 -15.40 -7.71
N THR A 72 -5.55 -16.73 -7.66
CA THR A 72 -5.72 -17.51 -6.43
C THR A 72 -4.41 -18.15 -6.00
N ILE A 73 -3.95 -17.82 -4.80
CA ILE A 73 -2.72 -18.36 -4.20
C ILE A 73 -3.08 -19.51 -3.23
N PRO A 74 -2.75 -20.77 -3.58
CA PRO A 74 -2.80 -21.87 -2.64
C PRO A 74 -1.66 -21.74 -1.62
N LEU A 75 -2.03 -21.67 -0.35
CA LEU A 75 -1.14 -21.69 0.80
C LEU A 75 -1.54 -22.87 1.68
N THR A 76 -0.65 -23.40 2.50
CA THR A 76 -0.98 -24.53 3.38
C THR A 76 -0.79 -24.13 4.83
N ASN A 77 -1.78 -24.40 5.66
CA ASN A 77 -1.69 -24.20 7.11
C ASN A 77 -0.44 -24.88 7.71
N GLY A 78 0.29 -24.15 8.55
CA GLY A 78 1.52 -24.60 9.19
C GLY A 78 2.77 -24.56 8.29
N LYS A 79 2.66 -24.08 7.05
CA LYS A 79 3.81 -23.89 6.15
C LYS A 79 4.31 -22.45 6.14
N SER A 80 5.54 -22.29 5.66
CA SER A 80 6.15 -20.99 5.41
C SER A 80 6.46 -20.82 3.94
N TYR A 81 6.40 -19.57 3.48
CA TYR A 81 6.67 -19.20 2.09
C TYR A 81 7.57 -17.98 2.05
N THR A 82 8.59 -18.00 1.20
CA THR A 82 9.28 -16.78 0.76
C THR A 82 8.51 -16.20 -0.43
N VAL A 83 8.12 -14.93 -0.35
CA VAL A 83 7.37 -14.23 -1.38
C VAL A 83 8.15 -13.01 -1.86
N GLU A 84 8.31 -12.89 -3.17
CA GLU A 84 8.89 -11.72 -3.83
C GLU A 84 7.79 -10.98 -4.60
N ALA A 85 7.68 -9.67 -4.40
CA ALA A 85 6.79 -8.80 -5.16
C ALA A 85 7.57 -8.13 -6.30
N LYS A 86 7.00 -8.18 -7.50
CA LYS A 86 7.53 -7.56 -8.70
C LYS A 86 6.47 -6.72 -9.38
N PHE A 87 6.90 -5.68 -10.08
CA PHE A 87 6.03 -4.70 -10.69
C PHE A 87 6.35 -4.55 -12.18
N ARG A 88 5.32 -4.28 -12.98
CA ARG A 88 5.46 -4.07 -14.42
C ARG A 88 4.74 -2.81 -14.86
N ASN A 89 5.32 -2.15 -15.86
CA ASN A 89 4.64 -1.18 -16.71
C ASN A 89 4.58 -1.77 -18.14
N GLY A 90 3.43 -2.33 -18.51
CA GLY A 90 3.27 -3.11 -19.73
C GLY A 90 4.21 -4.31 -19.77
N ASN A 91 5.20 -4.28 -20.68
CA ASN A 91 6.20 -5.35 -20.82
C ASN A 91 7.50 -5.06 -20.03
N GLU A 92 7.64 -3.87 -19.48
CA GLU A 92 8.86 -3.40 -18.81
C GLU A 92 8.83 -3.80 -17.32
N ASP A 93 10.00 -4.11 -16.76
CA ASP A 93 10.16 -4.41 -15.33
C ASP A 93 10.35 -3.09 -14.56
N ALA A 94 9.35 -2.71 -13.80
CA ALA A 94 9.33 -1.49 -12.98
C ALA A 94 9.83 -1.75 -11.54
N THR A 95 10.23 -2.99 -11.23
CA THR A 95 10.69 -3.32 -9.87
C THR A 95 11.98 -2.58 -9.50
N GLN A 96 12.86 -2.33 -10.48
CA GLN A 96 14.12 -1.64 -10.24
C GLN A 96 13.91 -0.17 -9.89
N GLU A 97 12.94 0.49 -10.51
CA GLU A 97 12.59 1.89 -10.22
C GLU A 97 12.13 2.03 -8.76
N ILE A 98 11.30 1.09 -8.28
CA ILE A 98 10.89 1.02 -6.87
C ILE A 98 12.08 0.76 -5.92
N ILE A 99 13.07 -0.03 -6.34
CA ILE A 99 14.29 -0.27 -5.54
C ILE A 99 15.14 1.00 -5.45
N ASP A 100 15.30 1.70 -6.58
CA ASP A 100 16.10 2.92 -6.67
C ASP A 100 15.42 4.07 -5.89
N ALA A 101 14.09 4.12 -5.90
CA ALA A 101 13.25 5.07 -5.15
C ALA A 101 12.65 4.46 -3.86
N LYS A 102 13.33 3.50 -3.22
CA LYS A 102 12.81 2.78 -2.04
C LYS A 102 12.39 3.67 -0.87
N ASP A 103 13.00 4.85 -0.71
CA ASP A 103 12.66 5.82 0.33
C ASP A 103 11.31 6.52 0.11
N GLU A 104 10.75 6.39 -1.09
CA GLU A 104 9.43 6.89 -1.46
C GLU A 104 8.37 5.79 -1.47
N HIS A 105 8.74 4.51 -1.33
CA HIS A 105 7.79 3.41 -1.49
C HIS A 105 7.58 2.58 -0.23
N PHE A 106 6.38 2.03 -0.06
CA PHE A 106 6.08 1.08 1.01
C PHE A 106 4.93 0.13 0.67
N LEU A 107 5.11 -1.17 0.92
CA LEU A 107 4.06 -2.18 0.73
C LEU A 107 3.31 -2.46 2.02
N ILE A 108 1.98 -2.52 1.92
CA ILE A 108 1.08 -2.96 2.99
C ILE A 108 0.45 -4.30 2.57
N PHE A 109 0.60 -5.33 3.42
CA PHE A 109 0.02 -6.65 3.21
C PHE A 109 -1.14 -6.86 4.18
N ASP A 110 -2.38 -6.83 3.72
CA ASP A 110 -3.57 -7.04 4.56
C ASP A 110 -4.25 -8.37 4.29
N PHE A 111 -4.43 -9.16 5.36
CA PHE A 111 -5.01 -10.49 5.35
C PHE A 111 -6.30 -10.53 6.18
N PRO A 112 -7.39 -9.84 5.77
CA PRO A 112 -8.56 -9.59 6.62
C PRO A 112 -9.31 -10.86 7.05
N LYS A 113 -9.09 -11.98 6.37
CA LYS A 113 -9.79 -13.26 6.55
C LYS A 113 -8.84 -14.45 6.70
N SER A 114 -7.57 -14.18 6.97
CA SER A 114 -6.52 -15.18 7.16
C SER A 114 -5.67 -14.79 8.38
N ASN A 115 -4.93 -15.74 8.92
CA ASN A 115 -3.92 -15.49 9.94
C ASN A 115 -2.58 -15.91 9.34
N ILE A 116 -1.84 -14.93 8.83
CA ILE A 116 -0.53 -15.09 8.20
C ILE A 116 0.39 -14.06 8.85
N ASN A 117 1.49 -14.54 9.42
CA ASN A 117 2.51 -13.65 9.96
C ASN A 117 3.49 -13.28 8.85
N ILE A 118 3.85 -12.01 8.76
CA ILE A 118 4.79 -11.50 7.76
C ILE A 118 6.08 -11.07 8.44
N THR A 119 7.21 -11.49 7.90
CA THR A 119 8.52 -10.91 8.19
C THR A 119 9.10 -10.32 6.91
N ARG A 120 9.46 -9.04 6.90
CA ARG A 120 10.18 -8.45 5.77
C ARG A 120 11.63 -8.96 5.76
N LEU A 121 12.08 -9.47 4.61
CA LEU A 121 13.43 -9.96 4.38
C LEU A 121 14.20 -8.98 3.52
N ASP A 122 15.51 -9.20 3.34
CA ASP A 122 16.30 -8.35 2.45
C ASP A 122 15.94 -8.55 0.98
N GLY A 123 15.35 -7.53 0.37
CA GLY A 123 15.03 -7.45 -1.06
C GLY A 123 15.78 -6.34 -1.79
N ASN A 124 16.92 -5.87 -1.25
CA ASN A 124 17.61 -4.63 -1.67
C ASN A 124 16.79 -3.34 -1.44
N ASP A 125 15.83 -3.41 -0.51
CA ASP A 125 14.75 -2.44 -0.31
C ASP A 125 14.80 -1.79 1.08
N LEU A 126 15.98 -1.73 1.71
CA LEU A 126 16.18 -1.07 2.99
C LEU A 126 16.17 0.45 2.81
N ARG A 127 15.18 1.12 3.40
CA ARG A 127 15.01 2.57 3.47
C ARG A 127 15.98 3.22 4.45
N ASN A 128 16.16 4.52 4.33
CA ASN A 128 17.01 5.35 5.20
C ASN A 128 16.49 5.43 6.65
N ASP A 129 15.19 5.22 6.85
CA ASP A 129 14.55 5.12 8.17
C ASP A 129 14.74 3.73 8.84
N GLY A 130 15.45 2.81 8.17
CA GLY A 130 15.74 1.46 8.64
C GLY A 130 14.61 0.46 8.43
N LYS A 131 13.49 0.86 7.82
CA LYS A 131 12.39 -0.02 7.43
C LYS A 131 12.63 -0.58 6.03
N ARG A 132 11.96 -1.69 5.71
CA ARG A 132 12.03 -2.30 4.37
C ARG A 132 10.73 -2.03 3.64
N VAL A 133 10.80 -1.74 2.33
CA VAL A 133 9.61 -1.56 1.48
C VAL A 133 8.70 -2.80 1.59
N GLY A 134 9.30 -4.00 1.53
CA GLY A 134 8.59 -5.27 1.59
C GLY A 134 8.61 -6.05 0.27
N LEU A 135 9.56 -5.78 -0.62
CA LEU A 135 9.70 -6.48 -1.91
C LEU A 135 10.02 -7.96 -1.73
N ARG A 136 10.57 -8.34 -0.56
CA ARG A 136 10.78 -9.74 -0.17
C ARG A 136 10.24 -9.97 1.24
N THR A 137 9.40 -10.98 1.40
CA THR A 137 8.78 -11.31 2.68
C THR A 137 8.80 -12.82 2.95
N LYS A 138 8.78 -13.18 4.23
CA LYS A 138 8.46 -14.53 4.71
C LYS A 138 7.04 -14.53 5.24
N TRP A 139 6.22 -15.45 4.76
CA TRP A 139 4.85 -15.65 5.18
C TRP A 139 4.79 -16.92 6.01
N GLU A 140 4.40 -16.82 7.28
CA GLU A 140 4.17 -17.97 8.14
C GLU A 140 2.66 -18.18 8.30
N VAL A 141 2.15 -19.23 7.67
CA VAL A 141 0.72 -19.45 7.51
C VAL A 141 0.18 -20.17 8.74
N VAL A 142 -0.43 -19.42 9.66
CA VAL A 142 -1.09 -19.99 10.84
C VAL A 142 -2.43 -20.62 10.43
N ASN A 143 -3.26 -19.85 9.71
CA ASN A 143 -4.50 -20.35 9.12
C ASN A 143 -4.89 -19.55 7.87
N VAL A 144 -5.07 -20.21 6.73
CA VAL A 144 -5.47 -19.55 5.47
C VAL A 144 -6.93 -19.11 5.50
N VAL A 145 -7.83 -19.93 6.05
CA VAL A 145 -9.28 -19.69 6.00
C VAL A 145 -9.82 -19.43 7.42
N ASN A 146 -9.94 -18.15 7.81
CA ASN A 146 -10.66 -17.76 9.02
C ASN A 146 -12.14 -17.41 8.75
N SER A 147 -12.49 -17.11 7.49
CA SER A 147 -13.82 -16.69 7.05
C SER A 147 -14.00 -16.97 5.55
N PRO A 148 -15.23 -17.09 5.02
CA PRO A 148 -15.46 -17.36 3.60
C PRO A 148 -14.78 -16.34 2.67
N SER A 149 -14.21 -16.87 1.57
CA SER A 149 -13.49 -16.11 0.54
C SER A 149 -12.33 -15.28 1.12
N PRO A 150 -11.28 -15.92 1.65
CA PRO A 150 -10.11 -15.21 2.15
C PRO A 150 -9.28 -14.64 0.99
N PHE A 151 -8.64 -13.51 1.25
CA PHE A 151 -7.86 -12.77 0.26
C PHE A 151 -6.71 -12.01 0.94
N LEU A 152 -5.70 -11.69 0.15
CA LEU A 152 -4.69 -10.67 0.41
C LEU A 152 -5.11 -9.40 -0.34
N LYS A 153 -5.16 -8.26 0.37
CA LYS A 153 -5.10 -6.92 -0.22
C LYS A 153 -3.66 -6.41 -0.12
N LEU A 154 -3.07 -6.06 -1.25
CA LEU A 154 -1.70 -5.57 -1.33
C LEU A 154 -1.71 -4.17 -1.92
N ASP A 155 -1.20 -3.20 -1.14
CA ASP A 155 -1.11 -1.80 -1.55
C ASP A 155 0.36 -1.39 -1.65
N LEU A 156 0.76 -0.79 -2.78
CA LEU A 156 2.00 -0.04 -2.92
C LEU A 156 1.69 1.45 -2.72
N ILE A 157 2.32 2.04 -1.71
CA ILE A 157 2.15 3.46 -1.37
C ILE A 157 3.38 4.24 -1.83
N HIS A 158 3.16 5.34 -2.56
CA HIS A 158 4.16 6.34 -2.94
C HIS A 158 4.16 7.53 -1.99
N SER A 159 5.35 8.03 -1.73
CA SER A 159 5.68 9.18 -0.90
C SER A 159 4.95 9.25 0.46
N PRO A 160 4.91 8.17 1.27
CA PRO A 160 4.37 8.25 2.61
C PRO A 160 5.24 9.17 3.48
N GLN A 161 4.61 10.05 4.26
CA GLN A 161 5.31 10.92 5.22
C GLN A 161 6.02 10.11 6.31
N SER A 162 5.46 8.96 6.67
CA SER A 162 6.11 7.99 7.55
C SER A 162 5.55 6.58 7.32
N VAL A 163 6.35 5.58 7.66
CA VAL A 163 5.99 4.16 7.51
C VAL A 163 6.22 3.41 8.82
N ASN A 164 5.48 2.32 9.01
CA ASN A 164 5.68 1.36 10.08
C ASN A 164 5.50 -0.05 9.51
N ASP A 165 6.44 -0.95 9.77
CA ASP A 165 6.44 -2.33 9.28
C ASP A 165 5.78 -3.34 10.24
N ALA A 166 5.34 -2.87 11.42
CA ALA A 166 4.62 -3.69 12.37
C ALA A 166 3.22 -4.08 11.88
N GLN A 167 2.66 -5.11 12.51
CA GLN A 167 1.27 -5.49 12.30
C GLN A 167 0.31 -4.48 12.96
N SER A 168 -0.73 -4.09 12.23
CA SER A 168 -1.85 -3.28 12.70
C SER A 168 -3.16 -3.93 12.27
N GLY A 169 -3.85 -4.60 13.21
CA GLY A 169 -5.01 -5.42 12.89
C GLY A 169 -4.62 -6.61 12.01
N THR A 170 -5.21 -6.71 10.82
CA THR A 170 -4.92 -7.77 9.83
C THR A 170 -3.84 -7.38 8.83
N ALA A 171 -3.41 -6.11 8.84
CA ALA A 171 -2.40 -5.56 7.96
C ALA A 171 -1.00 -5.62 8.55
N TRP A 172 -0.02 -5.92 7.71
CA TRP A 172 1.41 -5.85 7.99
C TRP A 172 2.01 -4.67 7.25
N GLY A 173 2.23 -3.57 7.97
CA GLY A 173 2.54 -2.28 7.37
C GLY A 173 1.46 -1.24 7.67
N SER A 174 1.87 0.00 7.92
CA SER A 174 1.01 1.17 7.90
C SER A 174 1.81 2.40 7.47
N VAL A 175 1.10 3.42 7.00
CA VAL A 175 1.67 4.69 6.53
C VAL A 175 0.89 5.87 7.08
N VAL A 176 1.53 7.05 7.10
CA VAL A 176 0.85 8.35 7.24
C VAL A 176 1.11 9.16 5.98
N GLY A 177 0.05 9.68 5.36
CA GLY A 177 0.15 10.34 4.05
C GLY A 177 0.51 9.37 2.91
N GLY A 178 0.96 9.93 1.80
CA GLY A 178 1.25 9.18 0.57
C GLY A 178 0.02 8.92 -0.29
N GLU A 179 0.29 8.47 -1.51
CA GLU A 179 -0.71 8.11 -2.52
C GLU A 179 -0.59 6.63 -2.87
N THR A 180 -1.66 6.01 -3.37
CA THR A 180 -1.63 4.61 -3.77
C THR A 180 -1.29 4.50 -5.25
N ASP A 181 -0.08 4.03 -5.57
CA ASP A 181 0.34 3.75 -6.95
C ASP A 181 -0.37 2.52 -7.51
N ALA A 182 -0.47 1.47 -6.70
CA ALA A 182 -1.07 0.22 -7.13
C ALA A 182 -1.73 -0.53 -5.97
N GLU A 183 -2.88 -1.13 -6.27
CA GLU A 183 -3.60 -2.04 -5.39
C GLU A 183 -3.83 -3.37 -6.13
N ALA A 184 -3.62 -4.48 -5.43
CA ALA A 184 -3.97 -5.80 -5.90
C ALA A 184 -4.77 -6.59 -4.86
N THR A 185 -5.64 -7.46 -5.37
CA THR A 185 -6.33 -8.48 -4.57
C THR A 185 -5.96 -9.85 -5.08
N PHE A 186 -5.57 -10.75 -4.17
CA PHE A 186 -5.32 -12.15 -4.47
C PHE A 186 -6.24 -13.01 -3.60
N ASN A 187 -6.99 -13.92 -4.21
CA ASN A 187 -7.72 -14.93 -3.45
C ASN A 187 -6.72 -15.88 -2.76
N LEU A 188 -7.09 -16.39 -1.60
CA LEU A 188 -6.31 -17.39 -0.88
C LEU A 188 -7.10 -18.69 -0.75
N THR A 189 -6.41 -19.83 -0.83
CA THR A 189 -7.01 -21.15 -0.61
C THR A 189 -6.07 -22.05 0.18
N ASN A 190 -6.61 -22.95 1.00
CA ASN A 190 -5.85 -24.00 1.68
C ASN A 190 -5.78 -25.27 0.84
#